data_AF-A0AB33L3U5-F1
#
_entry.id   AF-A0AB33L3U5-F1
#
_cell.length_a   1.000
_cell.length_b   1.000
_cell.length_c   1.000
_cell.angle_alpha   90.00
_cell.angle_beta   90.00
_cell.angle_gamma   90.00
#
_symmetry.space_group_name_H-M   'P 1'
#
loop_
_entity.id
_entity.type
_entity.pdbx_description
1 polymer ?
#
loop_
_entity_poly.entity_id
_entity_poly.type
_entity_poly.pdbx_seq_one_letter_code
_entity_poly.pdbx_strand_id
1 'polypeptide(L)'
;MSTTINSNKFLILDKDFVNFLKKYEVGNFQLWNMKIHFGKEVINKYQLFHLSYPSQEKYIDYANSIFYTANIKDYKWVGKDIIVSSYKDFLEKREQLRNQKLILKCHSLKINFSESSEDSIRITDTPQIVGGSGYYVSQRLKEAIEENGFTGMKFKEITELDNRLEVNY
;
A
#
# COMPACT_ATOMS: atom_id res chain seq x y z
N MET A 1 3.36 -24.55 -16.43
CA MET A 1 3.95 -23.30 -15.90
C MET A 1 3.13 -22.88 -14.69
N SER A 2 3.68 -22.98 -13.48
CA SER A 2 3.04 -22.49 -12.26
C SER A 2 3.47 -21.04 -12.04
N THR A 3 2.51 -20.13 -11.86
CA THR A 3 2.79 -18.73 -11.50
C THR A 3 2.50 -18.58 -10.01
N THR A 4 3.51 -18.19 -9.23
CA THR A 4 3.31 -17.86 -7.81
C THR A 4 2.80 -16.42 -7.71
N ILE A 5 1.62 -16.23 -7.12
CA ILE A 5 1.06 -14.91 -6.84
C ILE A 5 1.66 -14.39 -5.55
N ASN A 6 2.27 -13.21 -5.57
CA ASN A 6 2.68 -12.51 -4.36
C ASN A 6 1.45 -11.80 -3.77
N SER A 7 0.90 -12.32 -2.69
CA SER A 7 -0.30 -11.80 -2.01
C SER A 7 -0.16 -10.36 -1.52
N ASN A 8 1.06 -9.84 -1.38
CA ASN A 8 1.27 -8.43 -1.01
C ASN A 8 0.97 -7.47 -2.17
N LYS A 9 0.76 -8.01 -3.38
CA LYS A 9 0.51 -7.20 -4.56
C LYS A 9 -0.96 -7.14 -4.99
N PHE A 10 -1.75 -8.15 -4.67
CA PHE A 10 -3.09 -8.32 -5.20
C PHE A 10 -4.07 -8.59 -4.07
N LEU A 11 -5.32 -8.15 -4.23
CA LEU A 11 -6.44 -8.60 -3.41
C LEU A 11 -7.19 -9.70 -4.16
N ILE A 12 -7.72 -10.68 -3.42
CA ILE A 12 -8.69 -11.64 -3.95
C ILE A 12 -10.06 -11.15 -3.51
N LEU A 13 -10.84 -10.64 -4.43
CA LEU A 13 -12.13 -10.00 -4.15
C LEU A 13 -13.26 -10.78 -4.79
N ASP A 14 -14.41 -10.83 -4.11
CA ASP A 14 -15.64 -11.34 -4.70
C ASP A 14 -16.10 -10.39 -5.84
N LYS A 15 -16.65 -10.95 -6.92
CA LYS A 15 -17.13 -10.17 -8.08
C LYS A 15 -18.17 -9.12 -7.69
N ASP A 16 -19.04 -9.42 -6.72
CA ASP A 16 -20.05 -8.47 -6.28
C ASP A 16 -19.42 -7.29 -5.55
N PHE A 17 -18.38 -7.57 -4.75
CA PHE A 17 -17.59 -6.53 -4.09
C PHE A 17 -16.85 -5.65 -5.10
N VAL A 18 -16.25 -6.25 -6.14
CA VAL A 18 -15.62 -5.50 -7.24
C VAL A 18 -16.62 -4.60 -7.95
N ASN A 19 -17.85 -5.08 -8.21
CA ASN A 19 -18.90 -4.28 -8.84
C ASN A 19 -19.41 -3.16 -7.93
N PHE A 20 -19.41 -3.37 -6.62
CA PHE A 20 -19.66 -2.32 -5.64
C PHE A 20 -18.56 -1.24 -5.67
N LEU A 21 -17.28 -1.64 -5.65
CA LEU A 21 -16.14 -0.71 -5.66
C LEU A 21 -16.12 0.21 -6.89
N LYS A 22 -16.60 -0.25 -8.05
CA LYS A 22 -16.71 0.56 -9.28
C LYS A 22 -17.62 1.79 -9.18
N LYS A 23 -18.41 1.90 -8.11
CA LYS A 23 -19.28 3.06 -7.83
C LYS A 23 -18.56 4.21 -7.12
N TYR A 24 -17.29 4.00 -6.75
CA TYR A 24 -16.46 4.93 -5.99
C TYR A 24 -15.24 5.34 -6.81
N GLU A 25 -14.56 6.40 -6.37
CA GLU A 25 -13.33 6.90 -7.00
C GLU A 25 -12.14 6.00 -6.62
N VAL A 26 -12.14 4.79 -7.17
CA VAL A 26 -11.05 3.82 -7.00
C VAL A 26 -10.04 4.08 -8.12
N GLY A 27 -8.77 4.31 -7.75
CA GLY A 27 -7.71 4.55 -8.73
C GLY A 27 -7.59 3.43 -9.77
N ASN A 28 -6.76 3.64 -10.80
CA ASN A 28 -6.62 2.70 -11.91
C ASN A 28 -6.32 1.26 -11.43
N PHE A 29 -7.23 0.33 -11.71
CA PHE A 29 -7.11 -1.06 -11.31
C PHE A 29 -7.19 -2.04 -12.49
N GLN A 30 -6.65 -3.23 -12.27
CA GLN A 30 -6.72 -4.37 -13.18
C GLN A 30 -7.43 -5.54 -12.49
N LEU A 31 -8.14 -6.34 -13.29
CA LEU A 31 -8.90 -7.50 -12.85
C LEU A 31 -8.49 -8.74 -13.64
N TRP A 32 -8.35 -9.87 -12.96
CA TRP A 32 -8.22 -11.18 -13.61
C TRP A 32 -9.20 -12.16 -13.00
N ASN A 33 -9.96 -12.84 -13.86
CA ASN A 33 -10.80 -13.94 -13.43
C ASN A 33 -9.93 -15.10 -12.94
N MET A 34 -10.31 -15.69 -11.81
CA MET A 34 -9.59 -16.83 -11.24
C MET A 34 -10.55 -17.98 -10.94
N LYS A 35 -10.00 -19.19 -11.01
CA LYS A 35 -10.64 -20.42 -10.54
C LYS A 35 -9.99 -20.81 -9.22
N ILE A 36 -10.75 -20.87 -8.14
CA ILE A 36 -10.26 -21.30 -6.83
C ILE A 36 -10.67 -22.76 -6.63
N HIS A 37 -9.69 -23.63 -6.41
CA HIS A 37 -9.93 -25.01 -6.03
C HIS A 37 -10.04 -25.11 -4.51
N PHE A 38 -11.20 -25.52 -4.00
CA PHE A 38 -11.44 -25.74 -2.57
C PHE A 38 -11.92 -27.17 -2.36
N GLY A 39 -11.01 -28.05 -1.92
CA GLY A 39 -11.25 -29.49 -1.93
C GLY A 39 -11.51 -30.00 -3.36
N LYS A 40 -12.71 -30.52 -3.61
CA LYS A 40 -13.15 -31.01 -4.94
C LYS A 40 -13.93 -29.97 -5.74
N GLU A 41 -14.23 -28.83 -5.14
CA GLU A 41 -15.04 -27.79 -5.77
C GLU A 41 -14.17 -26.76 -6.51
N VAL A 42 -14.70 -26.23 -7.60
CA VAL A 42 -14.10 -25.12 -8.35
C VAL A 42 -14.99 -23.90 -8.24
N ILE A 43 -14.51 -22.89 -7.52
CA ILE A 43 -15.22 -21.64 -7.26
C ILE A 43 -14.75 -20.57 -8.25
N ASN A 44 -15.70 -20.00 -9.00
CA ASN A 44 -15.43 -19.00 -10.04
C ASN A 44 -15.98 -17.59 -9.70
N LYS A 45 -16.22 -17.32 -8.41
CA LYS A 45 -16.82 -16.06 -7.94
C LYS A 45 -15.81 -14.95 -7.60
N TYR A 46 -14.53 -15.30 -7.52
CA TYR A 46 -13.48 -14.37 -7.12
C TYR A 46 -12.69 -13.84 -8.33
N GLN A 47 -12.09 -12.67 -8.15
CA GLN A 47 -11.16 -12.04 -9.09
C GLN A 47 -9.91 -11.56 -8.36
N LEU A 48 -8.78 -11.61 -9.04
CA LEU A 48 -7.59 -10.88 -8.60
C LEU A 48 -7.80 -9.40 -8.92
N PHE A 49 -7.64 -8.56 -7.93
CA PHE A 49 -7.76 -7.11 -8.00
C PHE A 49 -6.40 -6.47 -7.74
N HIS A 50 -5.97 -5.58 -8.63
CA HIS A 50 -4.69 -4.87 -8.53
C HIS A 50 -4.85 -3.38 -8.80
N LEU A 51 -4.69 -2.56 -7.77
CA LEU A 51 -4.45 -1.13 -7.96
C LEU A 51 -3.07 -0.94 -8.57
N SER A 52 -3.05 -0.44 -9.80
CA SER A 52 -1.91 -0.54 -10.71
C SER A 52 -1.00 0.67 -10.67
N TYR A 53 -1.50 1.83 -10.25
CA TYR A 53 -0.69 3.03 -10.17
C TYR A 53 -0.17 3.23 -8.74
N PRO A 54 1.17 3.26 -8.56
CA PRO A 54 1.77 3.61 -7.27
C PRO A 54 1.38 5.05 -6.89
N SER A 55 0.70 5.25 -5.76
CA SER A 55 0.26 6.59 -5.36
C SER A 55 1.26 7.33 -4.44
N GLN A 56 2.46 6.77 -4.21
CA GLN A 56 3.42 7.32 -3.24
C GLN A 56 3.96 8.68 -3.66
N GLU A 57 4.20 8.88 -4.96
CA GLU A 57 4.67 10.16 -5.48
C GLU A 57 3.70 11.30 -5.18
N LYS A 58 2.40 11.00 -5.20
CA LYS A 58 1.34 11.97 -4.95
C LYS A 58 1.13 12.24 -3.46
N TYR A 59 1.15 11.19 -2.64
CA TYR A 59 0.69 11.28 -1.25
C TYR A 59 1.79 11.29 -0.19
N ILE A 60 3.02 10.87 -0.50
CA ILE A 60 4.12 10.93 0.46
C ILE A 60 4.85 12.26 0.33
N ASP A 61 4.88 13.01 1.41
CA ASP A 61 5.69 14.22 1.52
C ASP A 61 7.13 13.82 1.89
N TYR A 62 7.91 13.50 0.86
CA TYR A 62 9.30 13.11 1.01
C TYR A 62 10.14 14.22 1.66
N ALA A 63 9.96 15.46 1.21
CA ALA A 63 10.76 16.60 1.67
C ALA A 63 10.64 16.85 3.17
N ASN A 64 9.46 16.57 3.75
CA ASN A 64 9.22 16.73 5.19
C ASN A 64 9.27 15.41 5.98
N SER A 65 9.58 14.29 5.34
CA SER A 65 9.81 12.99 5.99
C SER A 65 11.28 12.82 6.38
N ILE A 66 11.55 12.01 7.42
CA ILE A 66 12.92 11.82 7.95
C ILE A 66 13.37 10.38 7.69
N PHE A 67 14.37 10.20 6.81
CA PHE A 67 14.88 8.90 6.41
C PHE A 67 16.24 8.59 7.03
N TYR A 68 16.59 7.31 7.14
CA TYR A 68 17.90 6.85 7.61
C TYR A 68 18.30 5.54 6.92
N THR A 69 19.60 5.20 6.97
CA THR A 69 20.11 3.92 6.48
C THR A 69 20.07 2.83 7.53
N ALA A 70 19.63 1.64 7.14
CA ALA A 70 19.77 0.43 7.94
C ALA A 70 20.46 -0.69 7.16
N ASN A 71 21.05 -1.64 7.87
CA ASN A 71 21.63 -2.83 7.26
C ASN A 71 20.50 -3.76 6.75
N ILE A 72 20.64 -4.31 5.54
CA ILE A 72 19.62 -5.22 5.00
C ILE A 72 19.53 -6.55 5.76
N LYS A 73 20.61 -6.97 6.45
CA LYS A 73 20.69 -8.27 7.14
C LYS A 73 19.95 -8.26 8.48
N ASP A 74 20.11 -7.20 9.28
CA ASP A 74 19.61 -7.13 10.65
C ASP A 74 18.72 -5.91 10.93
N TYR A 75 18.47 -5.07 9.92
CA TYR A 75 17.61 -3.89 9.99
C TYR A 75 18.05 -2.84 11.03
N LYS A 76 19.28 -2.95 11.55
CA LYS A 76 19.84 -2.00 12.50
C LYS A 76 20.26 -0.73 11.79
N TRP A 77 20.15 0.38 12.51
CA TRP A 77 20.61 1.69 12.09
C TRP A 77 22.13 1.70 11.86
N VAL A 78 22.59 2.24 10.72
CA VAL A 78 24.01 2.20 10.29
C VAL A 78 24.63 3.60 10.14
N GLY A 79 23.86 4.70 10.23
CA GLY A 79 24.43 6.01 9.97
C GLY A 79 23.44 7.16 10.00
N LYS A 80 23.84 8.31 9.47
CA LYS A 80 23.11 9.58 9.57
C LYS A 80 21.76 9.57 8.84
N ASP A 81 20.93 10.53 9.22
CA ASP A 81 19.71 10.86 8.48
C ASP A 81 20.03 11.19 7.02
N ILE A 82 19.16 10.72 6.14
CA ILE A 82 19.20 10.95 4.71
C ILE A 82 18.06 11.91 4.37
N ILE A 83 18.42 13.04 3.77
CA ILE A 83 17.46 13.94 3.15
C ILE A 83 16.99 13.31 1.85
N VAL A 84 15.68 13.28 1.66
CA VAL A 84 15.02 12.83 0.43
C VAL A 84 14.04 13.92 0.04
N SER A 85 14.20 14.48 -1.15
CA SER A 85 13.43 15.66 -1.58
C SER A 85 12.18 15.31 -2.39
N SER A 86 12.14 14.12 -2.99
CA SER A 86 11.09 13.70 -3.92
C SER A 86 11.04 12.18 -4.03
N TYR A 87 10.00 11.66 -4.69
CA TYR A 87 9.90 10.24 -5.01
C TYR A 87 11.03 9.75 -5.92
N LYS A 88 11.44 10.56 -6.90
CA LYS A 88 12.56 10.22 -7.78
C LYS A 88 13.87 10.10 -6.97
N ASP A 89 14.14 11.07 -6.10
CA ASP A 89 15.31 11.06 -5.20
C ASP A 89 15.28 9.84 -4.26
N PHE A 90 14.09 9.48 -3.75
CA PHE A 90 13.89 8.26 -2.97
C PHE A 90 14.31 7.01 -3.74
N LEU A 91 13.85 6.86 -4.99
CA LEU A 91 14.19 5.70 -5.83
C LEU A 91 15.69 5.64 -6.13
N GLU A 92 16.31 6.76 -6.48
CA GLU A 92 17.74 6.84 -6.76
C GLU A 92 18.58 6.43 -5.54
N LYS A 93 18.29 7.01 -4.37
CA LYS A 93 18.97 6.66 -3.11
C LYS A 93 18.75 5.20 -2.73
N ARG A 94 17.55 4.67 -2.93
CA ARG A 94 17.24 3.26 -2.64
C ARG A 94 18.09 2.31 -3.49
N GLU A 95 18.20 2.56 -4.79
CA GLU A 95 19.04 1.71 -5.66
C GLU A 95 20.54 1.83 -5.33
N GLN A 96 21.02 3.04 -4.99
CA GLN A 96 22.40 3.23 -4.53
C GLN A 96 22.70 2.44 -3.24
N LEU A 97 21.82 2.50 -2.25
CA LEU A 97 21.97 1.81 -0.96
C LEU A 97 21.91 0.28 -1.12
N ARG A 98 21.08 -0.22 -2.03
CA ARG A 98 20.96 -1.65 -2.30
C ARG A 98 22.29 -2.28 -2.71
N ASN A 99 23.09 -1.58 -3.53
CA ASN A 99 24.43 -2.04 -3.94
C ASN A 99 25.41 -2.14 -2.76
N GLN A 100 25.13 -1.43 -1.66
CA GLN A 100 25.93 -1.41 -0.44
C GLN A 100 25.37 -2.35 0.65
N LYS A 101 24.34 -3.16 0.33
CA LYS A 101 23.60 -3.98 1.30
C LYS A 101 22.95 -3.14 2.41
N LEU A 102 22.58 -1.91 2.08
CA LEU A 102 21.83 -1.01 2.93
C LEU A 102 20.40 -0.86 2.40
N ILE A 103 19.50 -0.46 3.28
CA ILE A 103 18.11 -0.12 2.97
C ILE A 103 17.78 1.26 3.52
N LEU A 104 16.83 1.92 2.89
CA LEU A 104 16.26 3.15 3.40
C LEU A 104 15.09 2.84 4.33
N LYS A 105 15.15 3.34 5.55
CA LYS A 105 14.07 3.34 6.54
C LYS A 105 13.73 4.79 6.89
N CYS A 106 12.73 5.00 7.73
CA CYS A 106 12.38 6.33 8.19
C CYS A 106 11.98 6.36 9.66
N HIS A 107 12.27 7.50 10.27
CA HIS A 107 11.89 7.87 11.62
C HIS A 107 10.47 8.43 11.66
N SER A 108 10.13 9.27 10.69
CA SER A 108 8.78 9.80 10.47
C SER A 108 8.49 9.82 8.97
N LEU A 109 7.32 9.34 8.58
CA LEU A 109 6.80 9.37 7.21
C LEU A 109 5.53 10.20 7.20
N LYS A 110 5.58 11.31 6.46
CA LYS A 110 4.46 12.22 6.29
C LYS A 110 3.67 11.84 5.05
N ILE A 111 2.37 11.65 5.26
CA ILE A 111 1.41 11.31 4.21
C ILE A 111 0.35 12.40 4.17
N ASN A 112 0.08 12.93 2.98
CA ASN A 112 -0.90 13.98 2.80
C ASN A 112 -2.07 13.51 1.93
N PHE A 113 -3.25 13.37 2.52
CA PHE A 113 -4.50 13.06 1.85
C PHE A 113 -5.45 14.26 1.70
N SER A 114 -5.04 15.47 2.11
CA SER A 114 -5.89 16.67 2.13
C SER A 114 -6.51 17.05 0.78
N GLU A 115 -5.86 16.65 -0.30
CA GLU A 115 -6.31 16.90 -1.68
C GLU A 115 -6.71 15.60 -2.41
N SER A 116 -6.88 14.50 -1.68
CA SER A 116 -7.29 13.23 -2.26
C SER A 116 -8.79 13.27 -2.61
N SER A 117 -9.10 13.11 -3.89
CA SER A 117 -10.45 12.79 -4.35
C SER A 117 -10.70 11.29 -4.47
N GLU A 118 -9.66 10.46 -4.27
CA GLU A 118 -9.75 9.01 -4.43
C GLU A 118 -10.29 8.35 -3.16
N ASP A 119 -11.27 7.47 -3.33
CA ASP A 119 -11.86 6.66 -2.26
C ASP A 119 -11.02 5.43 -1.93
N SER A 120 -10.18 4.95 -2.86
CA SER A 120 -9.24 3.88 -2.59
C SER A 120 -7.93 4.08 -3.34
N ILE A 121 -6.86 4.03 -2.58
CA ILE A 121 -5.49 4.22 -3.07
C ILE A 121 -4.60 3.10 -2.56
N ARG A 122 -3.46 2.94 -3.22
CA ARG A 122 -2.47 1.97 -2.83
C ARG A 122 -1.09 2.61 -2.77
N ILE A 123 -0.51 2.55 -1.59
CA ILE A 123 0.87 2.96 -1.35
C ILE A 123 1.69 1.67 -1.22
N THR A 124 2.68 1.48 -2.09
CA THR A 124 3.61 0.33 -2.02
C THR A 124 5.02 0.81 -1.78
N ASP A 125 5.97 -0.11 -1.64
CA ASP A 125 7.42 0.20 -1.75
C ASP A 125 7.90 1.38 -0.90
N THR A 126 7.24 1.63 0.23
CA THR A 126 7.64 2.66 1.20
C THR A 126 8.89 2.21 1.93
N PRO A 127 9.63 3.14 2.57
CA PRO A 127 10.61 2.71 3.57
C PRO A 127 9.90 1.80 4.57
N GLN A 128 10.63 0.82 5.12
CA GLN A 128 10.06 -0.28 5.89
C GLN A 128 9.46 0.17 7.25
N ILE A 129 8.30 0.82 7.17
CA ILE A 129 7.36 1.08 8.25
C ILE A 129 6.24 0.07 8.13
N VAL A 130 5.88 -0.54 9.26
CA VAL A 130 4.65 -1.32 9.37
C VAL A 130 3.47 -0.38 9.12
N GLY A 131 2.62 -0.66 8.13
CA GLY A 131 1.48 0.20 7.81
C GLY A 131 1.77 1.44 6.96
N GLY A 132 3.02 1.67 6.53
CA GLY A 132 3.35 2.66 5.50
C GLY A 132 3.03 2.19 4.07
N SER A 133 2.95 0.87 3.85
CA SER A 133 2.49 0.27 2.61
C SER A 133 1.16 -0.45 2.84
N GLY A 134 0.22 -0.31 1.92
CA GLY A 134 -1.09 -0.93 2.01
C GLY A 134 -2.14 -0.32 1.09
N TYR A 135 -3.38 -0.75 1.32
CA TYR A 135 -4.57 -0.17 0.74
C TYR A 135 -5.16 0.79 1.76
N TYR A 136 -5.45 2.01 1.31
CA TYR A 136 -6.12 3.03 2.11
C TYR A 136 -7.46 3.31 1.47
N VAL A 137 -8.46 3.54 2.30
CA VAL A 137 -9.81 3.83 1.86
C VAL A 137 -10.31 5.10 2.53
N SER A 138 -11.14 5.87 1.84
CA SER A 138 -11.85 7.00 2.44
C SER A 138 -12.81 6.51 3.52
N GLN A 139 -13.12 7.38 4.48
CA GLN A 139 -14.13 7.09 5.51
C GLN A 139 -15.49 6.77 4.88
N ARG A 140 -15.87 7.50 3.81
CA ARG A 140 -17.10 7.27 3.06
C ARG A 140 -17.16 5.87 2.42
N LEU A 141 -16.05 5.40 1.84
CA LEU A 141 -16.00 4.06 1.27
C LEU A 141 -16.05 3.01 2.37
N LYS A 142 -15.30 3.17 3.47
CA LYS A 142 -15.34 2.27 4.63
C LYS A 142 -16.77 2.10 5.15
N GLU A 143 -17.47 3.19 5.44
CA GLU A 143 -18.85 3.17 5.93
C GLU A 143 -19.77 2.41 4.97
N ALA A 144 -19.69 2.69 3.68
CA ALA A 144 -20.52 2.02 2.70
C ALA A 144 -20.19 0.51 2.56
N ILE A 145 -18.93 0.10 2.73
CA ILE A 145 -18.54 -1.31 2.77
C ILE A 145 -19.23 -2.01 3.95
N GLU A 146 -19.19 -1.38 5.13
CA GLU A 146 -19.77 -1.92 6.37
C GLU A 146 -21.31 -1.99 6.27
N GLU A 147 -21.96 -0.94 5.76
CA GLU A 147 -23.42 -0.88 5.57
C GLU A 147 -23.95 -1.93 4.57
N ASN A 148 -23.15 -2.27 3.55
CA ASN A 148 -23.51 -3.31 2.57
C ASN A 148 -23.17 -4.73 3.04
N GLY A 149 -22.63 -4.90 4.26
CA GLY A 149 -22.37 -6.20 4.85
C GLY A 149 -21.25 -7.00 4.20
N PHE A 150 -20.31 -6.33 3.51
CA PHE A 150 -19.12 -7.01 2.99
C PHE A 150 -18.20 -7.45 4.13
N THR A 151 -17.65 -8.66 4.03
CA THR A 151 -16.84 -9.29 5.08
C THR A 151 -15.45 -9.70 4.57
N GLY A 152 -14.59 -10.18 5.47
CA GLY A 152 -13.25 -10.64 5.11
C GLY A 152 -12.16 -9.56 5.14
N MET A 153 -12.46 -8.39 5.71
CA MET A 153 -11.52 -7.29 5.91
C MET A 153 -11.68 -6.66 7.28
N LYS A 154 -10.65 -5.94 7.73
CA LYS A 154 -10.65 -5.15 8.96
C LYS A 154 -10.09 -3.77 8.65
N PHE A 155 -10.82 -2.73 9.03
CA PHE A 155 -10.34 -1.36 8.96
C PHE A 155 -9.59 -0.98 10.23
N LYS A 156 -8.55 -0.16 10.07
CA LYS A 156 -7.78 0.39 11.16
C LYS A 156 -7.35 1.80 10.78
N GLU A 157 -7.50 2.73 11.71
CA GLU A 157 -7.06 4.11 11.48
C GLU A 157 -5.55 4.15 11.27
N ILE A 158 -5.10 5.00 10.34
CA ILE A 158 -3.69 5.00 9.90
C ILE A 158 -2.76 5.36 11.08
N THR A 159 -3.18 6.30 11.91
CA THR A 159 -2.46 6.75 13.11
C THR A 159 -2.31 5.64 14.16
N GLU A 160 -3.13 4.59 14.12
CA GLU A 160 -3.00 3.44 15.01
C GLU A 160 -2.04 2.37 14.46
N LEU A 161 -1.67 2.43 13.18
CA LEU A 161 -0.83 1.39 12.54
C LEU A 161 0.62 1.46 13.02
N ASP A 162 1.18 2.66 13.08
CA ASP A 162 2.56 2.92 13.48
C ASP A 162 2.73 4.39 13.87
N ASN A 163 3.35 4.65 15.02
CA ASN A 163 3.51 6.01 15.55
C ASN A 163 4.49 6.88 14.74
N ARG A 164 5.14 6.31 13.73
CA ARG A 164 5.99 7.02 12.77
C ARG A 164 5.21 7.58 11.58
N LEU A 165 3.91 7.32 11.50
CA LEU A 165 3.05 7.86 10.44
C LEU A 165 2.42 9.17 10.90
N GLU A 166 2.66 10.24 10.16
CA GLU A 166 2.00 11.53 10.33
C GLU A 166 1.10 11.74 9.11
N VAL A 167 -0.20 11.86 9.34
CA VAL A 167 -1.20 11.94 8.26
C VAL A 167 -1.92 13.27 8.32
N ASN A 168 -1.92 13.99 7.21
CA ASN A 168 -2.81 15.13 6.98
C ASN A 168 -4.03 14.63 6.18
N TYR A 169 -5.22 14.95 6.66
CA TYR A 169 -6.49 14.61 6.02
C TYR A 169 -7.12 15.79 5.30
#